data_AF-A0A3B1AK51-F1
#
_entry.id   AF-A0A3B1AK51-F1
#
_cell.length_a   1.000
_cell.length_b   1.000
_cell.length_c   1.000
_cell.angle_alpha   90.00
_cell.angle_beta   90.00
_cell.angle_gamma   90.00
#
_symmetry.space_group_name_H-M   'P 1'
#
loop_
_entity.id
_entity.type
_entity.pdbx_description
1 polymer ?
#
loop_
_entity_poly.entity_id
_entity_poly.type
_entity_poly.pdbx_seq_one_letter_code
_entity_poly.pdbx_strand_id
1 'polypeptide(L)'
;MRKIIMLLAFGFCLDNVAAEGLMDRQGLIKVVGHSFDASVCSKTNNTCMGVTETACLAEAKKILNDKCSGDIPGELENIKELSSYMVSATACVIVEYNKIHNDMLVKNKNIPVCQEFSRVRNK
;
A
#
# COMPACT_ATOMS: atom_id res chain seq x y z
N MET A 1 12.26 39.93 -15.19
CA MET A 1 12.60 39.13 -13.99
C MET A 1 12.23 37.67 -14.28
N ARG A 2 13.16 36.74 -14.01
CA ARG A 2 13.29 35.43 -14.68
C ARG A 2 12.37 34.34 -14.11
N LYS A 3 11.91 33.46 -15.00
CA LYS A 3 11.11 32.25 -14.76
C LYS A 3 11.96 31.16 -14.09
N ILE A 4 11.43 30.50 -13.07
CA ILE A 4 12.07 29.34 -12.42
C ILE A 4 11.72 28.10 -13.24
N ILE A 5 12.73 27.50 -13.86
CA ILE A 5 12.64 26.23 -14.58
C ILE A 5 12.91 25.11 -13.58
N MET A 6 11.92 24.24 -13.39
CA MET A 6 11.99 23.04 -12.58
C MET A 6 12.74 21.97 -13.38
N LEU A 7 13.97 21.65 -12.98
CA LEU A 7 14.75 20.55 -13.54
C LEU A 7 14.72 19.38 -12.54
N LEU A 8 13.89 18.39 -12.85
CA LEU A 8 13.97 17.04 -12.30
C LEU A 8 15.26 16.39 -12.81
N ALA A 9 16.31 16.42 -11.98
CA ALA A 9 17.49 15.59 -12.19
C ALA A 9 17.37 14.35 -11.31
N PHE A 10 17.01 13.23 -11.93
CA PHE A 10 17.32 11.89 -11.42
C PHE A 10 18.84 11.74 -11.41
N GLY A 11 19.47 12.07 -10.28
CA GLY A 11 20.89 11.91 -10.04
C GLY A 11 21.10 11.09 -8.77
N PHE A 12 21.37 9.80 -8.93
CA PHE A 12 22.00 8.97 -7.90
C PHE A 12 23.42 9.52 -7.68
N CYS A 13 23.55 10.49 -6.78
CA CYS A 13 24.84 10.87 -6.20
C CYS A 13 24.85 10.38 -4.76
N LEU A 14 25.51 9.23 -4.57
CA LEU A 14 26.06 8.82 -3.28
C LEU A 14 27.15 9.83 -2.93
N ASP A 15 26.84 10.70 -1.98
CA ASP A 15 27.72 11.32 -0.99
C ASP A 15 27.08 12.63 -0.59
N ASN A 16 26.50 12.63 0.62
CA ASN A 16 26.46 13.72 1.59
C ASN A 16 25.42 13.34 2.63
N VAL A 17 25.91 13.11 3.86
CA VAL A 17 25.21 13.23 5.14
C VAL A 17 23.71 13.07 4.99
N ALA A 18 23.25 11.81 5.09
CA ALA A 18 21.84 11.57 5.37
C ALA A 18 21.58 12.25 6.71
N ALA A 19 21.02 13.47 6.65
CA ALA A 19 20.18 13.95 7.71
C ALA A 19 19.19 12.81 7.94
N GLU A 20 19.34 12.14 9.09
CA GLU A 20 18.42 11.15 9.62
C GLU A 20 17.06 11.84 9.70
N GLY A 21 16.34 11.81 8.58
CA GLY A 21 15.07 12.47 8.42
C GLY A 21 14.08 11.60 9.17
N LEU A 22 13.82 11.97 10.42
CA LEU A 22 12.72 11.44 11.21
C LEU A 22 11.46 11.47 10.34
N MET A 23 11.00 10.29 9.91
CA MET A 23 9.71 10.18 9.24
C MET A 23 8.67 9.96 10.32
N ASP A 24 7.73 10.89 10.45
CA ASP A 24 6.62 10.71 11.35
C ASP A 24 5.65 9.61 10.85
N ARG A 25 4.87 9.07 11.77
CA ARG A 25 3.86 8.03 11.52
C ARG A 25 2.91 8.38 10.37
N GLN A 26 2.48 9.64 10.25
CA GLN A 26 1.55 10.04 9.18
C GLN A 26 2.25 10.04 7.81
N GLY A 27 3.50 10.44 7.76
CA GLY A 27 4.38 10.32 6.60
C GLY A 27 4.47 8.87 6.13
N LEU A 28 4.75 7.94 7.05
CA LEU A 28 4.80 6.52 6.71
C LEU A 28 3.44 6.00 6.23
N ILE A 29 2.35 6.28 6.95
CA ILE A 29 0.99 5.86 6.55
C ILE A 29 0.67 6.34 5.14
N LYS A 30 1.08 7.57 4.79
CA LYS A 30 0.90 8.12 3.45
C LYS A 30 1.71 7.35 2.40
N VAL A 31 2.98 7.04 2.68
CA VAL A 31 3.85 6.25 1.79
C VAL A 31 3.30 4.84 1.58
N VAL A 32 2.86 4.16 2.65
CA VAL A 32 2.18 2.85 2.57
C VAL A 32 0.91 2.98 1.74
N GLY A 33 0.10 4.02 1.98
CA GLY A 33 -1.13 4.27 1.23
C GLY A 33 -0.92 4.43 -0.28
N HIS A 34 0.22 4.97 -0.71
CA HIS A 34 0.59 5.05 -2.13
C HIS A 34 0.98 3.70 -2.74
N SER A 35 1.44 2.74 -1.93
CA SER A 35 1.79 1.40 -2.41
C SER A 35 0.56 0.52 -2.72
N PHE A 36 -0.63 0.95 -2.33
CA PHE A 36 -1.86 0.19 -2.52
C PHE A 36 -2.32 0.10 -3.97
N ASP A 37 -2.07 1.12 -4.80
CA ASP A 37 -2.46 1.13 -6.22
C ASP A 37 -1.95 -0.13 -6.95
N ALA A 38 -0.67 -0.48 -6.72
CA ALA A 38 -0.02 -1.59 -7.38
C ALA A 38 -0.27 -2.97 -6.72
N SER A 39 -0.64 -2.98 -5.44
CA SER A 39 -0.74 -4.22 -4.65
C SER A 39 -2.20 -4.61 -4.37
N VAL A 40 -2.84 -3.90 -3.45
CA VAL A 40 -4.21 -4.16 -2.99
C VAL A 40 -5.22 -3.84 -4.08
N CYS A 41 -5.05 -2.70 -4.75
CA CYS A 41 -6.04 -2.09 -5.64
C CYS A 41 -5.73 -2.27 -7.13
N SER A 42 -5.02 -3.35 -7.48
CA SER A 42 -4.79 -3.68 -8.88
C SER A 42 -6.10 -3.91 -9.64
N LYS A 43 -6.10 -3.67 -10.96
CA LYS A 43 -7.27 -3.88 -11.82
C LYS A 43 -7.90 -5.27 -11.66
N THR A 44 -7.05 -6.30 -11.55
CA THR A 44 -7.51 -7.68 -11.34
C THR A 44 -8.19 -7.84 -9.99
N ASN A 45 -7.56 -7.37 -8.90
CA ASN A 45 -8.16 -7.45 -7.57
C ASN A 45 -9.50 -6.73 -7.52
N ASN A 46 -9.57 -5.50 -8.04
CA ASN A 46 -10.80 -4.72 -8.07
C ASN A 46 -11.92 -5.44 -8.86
N THR A 47 -11.56 -6.08 -9.97
CA THR A 47 -12.50 -6.92 -10.73
C THR A 47 -13.02 -8.08 -9.89
N CYS A 48 -12.14 -8.76 -9.17
CA CYS A 48 -12.51 -9.91 -8.33
C CYS A 48 -13.30 -9.54 -7.08
N MET A 49 -13.01 -8.38 -6.48
CA MET A 49 -13.79 -7.82 -5.36
C MET A 49 -15.09 -7.15 -5.81
N GLY A 50 -15.22 -6.82 -7.10
CA GLY A 50 -16.37 -6.09 -7.63
C GLY A 50 -16.42 -4.63 -7.16
N VAL A 51 -15.27 -3.98 -7.02
CA VAL A 51 -15.17 -2.58 -6.60
C VAL A 51 -14.45 -1.72 -7.64
N THR A 52 -14.59 -0.40 -7.54
CA THR A 52 -13.76 0.54 -8.30
C THR A 52 -12.41 0.75 -7.61
N GLU A 53 -11.40 1.20 -8.35
CA GLU A 53 -10.08 1.53 -7.80
C GLU A 53 -10.18 2.60 -6.70
N THR A 54 -10.98 3.65 -6.92
CA THR A 54 -11.21 4.69 -5.92
C THR A 54 -11.82 4.13 -4.63
N ALA A 55 -12.79 3.22 -4.73
CA ALA A 55 -13.41 2.59 -3.57
C ALA A 55 -12.40 1.70 -2.83
N CYS A 56 -11.61 0.91 -3.57
CA CYS A 56 -10.54 0.10 -2.99
C CYS A 56 -9.54 0.96 -2.22
N LEU A 57 -9.07 2.08 -2.80
CA LEU A 57 -8.07 2.93 -2.15
C LEU A 57 -8.61 3.62 -0.89
N ALA A 58 -9.86 4.07 -0.92
CA ALA A 58 -10.51 4.65 0.25
C ALA A 58 -10.61 3.61 1.39
N GLU A 59 -11.03 2.39 1.06
CA GLU A 59 -11.18 1.31 2.04
C GLU A 59 -9.82 0.79 2.56
N ALA A 60 -8.84 0.59 1.68
CA ALA A 60 -7.49 0.17 2.06
C ALA A 60 -6.83 1.18 3.01
N LYS A 61 -6.98 2.49 2.74
CA LYS A 61 -6.52 3.55 3.65
C LYS A 61 -7.24 3.53 5.00
N LYS A 62 -8.55 3.26 4.99
CA LYS A 62 -9.32 3.12 6.23
C LYS A 62 -8.83 1.93 7.05
N ILE A 63 -8.63 0.77 6.42
CA ILE A 63 -8.08 -0.43 7.07
C ILE A 63 -6.68 -0.15 7.64
N LEU A 64 -5.83 0.55 6.88
CA LEU A 64 -4.50 0.94 7.35
C LEU A 64 -4.59 1.76 8.65
N ASN A 65 -5.41 2.81 8.65
CA ASN A 65 -5.55 3.69 9.81
C ASN A 65 -6.22 3.00 11.00
N ASP A 66 -7.29 2.25 10.77
CA ASP A 66 -8.14 1.72 11.84
C ASP A 66 -7.58 0.41 12.43
N LYS A 67 -6.86 -0.39 11.64
CA LYS A 67 -6.49 -1.77 12.01
C LYS A 67 -5.00 -2.08 11.89
N CYS A 68 -4.31 -1.55 10.87
CA CYS A 68 -2.98 -2.03 10.50
C CYS A 68 -1.82 -1.06 10.82
N SER A 69 -2.10 0.04 11.52
CA SER A 69 -1.11 1.06 11.86
C SER A 69 -0.80 1.14 13.36
N GLY A 70 -1.33 0.21 14.17
CA GLY A 70 -1.14 0.20 15.62
C GLY A 70 0.31 0.01 16.04
N ASP A 71 1.05 -0.81 15.29
CA ASP A 71 2.45 -1.14 15.59
C ASP A 71 3.45 -0.18 14.93
N ILE A 72 2.97 0.81 14.17
CA ILE A 72 3.84 1.82 13.55
C ILE A 72 4.23 2.85 14.61
N PRO A 73 5.53 3.03 14.91
CA PRO A 73 5.99 3.99 15.90
C PRO A 73 5.64 5.43 15.48
N GLY A 74 5.57 6.33 16.46
CA GLY A 74 5.26 7.75 16.22
C GLY A 74 6.27 8.44 15.30
N GLU A 75 7.54 8.03 15.41
CA GLU A 75 8.66 8.55 14.62
C GLU A 75 9.57 7.38 14.23
N LEU A 76 10.13 7.47 13.02
CA LEU A 76 11.10 6.51 12.49
C LEU A 76 12.44 7.19 12.30
N GLU A 77 13.42 6.77 13.10
CA GLU A 77 14.82 7.20 13.00
C GLU A 77 15.56 6.45 11.89
N ASN A 78 15.11 5.24 11.52
CA ASN A 78 15.84 4.34 10.65
C ASN A 78 15.05 3.96 9.39
N ILE A 79 15.58 4.33 8.22
CA ILE A 79 15.03 3.98 6.90
C ILE A 79 14.97 2.45 6.68
N LYS A 80 15.83 1.65 7.32
CA LYS A 80 15.73 0.19 7.22
C LYS A 80 14.43 -0.34 7.85
N GLU A 81 14.01 0.25 8.96
CA GLU A 81 12.77 -0.12 9.64
C GLU A 81 11.54 0.29 8.85
N LEU A 82 11.62 1.40 8.10
CA LEU A 82 10.59 1.85 7.15
C LEU A 82 10.11 0.70 6.25
N SER A 83 11.06 -0.02 5.64
CA SER A 83 10.74 -1.12 4.72
C SER A 83 9.99 -2.26 5.42
N SER A 84 10.37 -2.58 6.66
CA SER A 84 9.72 -3.61 7.46
C SER A 84 8.28 -3.22 7.82
N TYR A 85 8.08 -1.97 8.27
CA TYR A 85 6.74 -1.47 8.58
C TYR A 85 5.86 -1.39 7.33
N MET A 86 6.41 -0.97 6.19
CA MET A 86 5.67 -0.95 4.93
C MET A 86 5.18 -2.34 4.52
N VAL A 87 6.06 -3.34 4.58
CA VAL A 87 5.71 -4.74 4.24
C VAL A 87 4.66 -5.27 5.21
N SER A 88 4.86 -5.08 6.52
CA SER A 88 3.93 -5.56 7.56
C SER A 88 2.54 -4.91 7.43
N ALA A 89 2.49 -3.58 7.32
CA ALA A 89 1.23 -2.84 7.20
C ALA A 89 0.48 -3.21 5.91
N THR A 90 1.19 -3.35 4.79
CA THR A 90 0.59 -3.77 3.51
C THR A 90 0.04 -5.19 3.60
N ALA A 91 0.77 -6.13 4.21
CA ALA A 91 0.30 -7.50 4.42
C ALA A 91 -0.95 -7.54 5.29
N CYS A 92 -0.99 -6.78 6.39
CA CYS A 92 -2.18 -6.65 7.23
C CYS A 92 -3.38 -6.11 6.43
N VAL A 93 -3.18 -5.05 5.63
CA VAL A 93 -4.25 -4.48 4.81
C VAL A 93 -4.79 -5.49 3.80
N ILE A 94 -3.92 -6.25 3.13
CA ILE A 94 -4.32 -7.31 2.19
C ILE A 94 -5.20 -8.35 2.90
N VAL A 95 -4.78 -8.81 4.08
CA VAL A 95 -5.52 -9.81 4.86
C VAL A 95 -6.89 -9.28 5.27
N GLU A 96 -6.96 -8.10 5.85
CA GLU A 96 -8.23 -7.50 6.30
C GLU A 96 -9.16 -7.17 5.13
N TYR A 97 -8.62 -6.64 4.03
CA TYR A 97 -9.38 -6.35 2.82
C TYR A 97 -9.98 -7.61 2.20
N ASN A 98 -9.21 -8.69 2.12
CA ASN A 98 -9.69 -9.98 1.62
C ASN A 98 -10.76 -10.60 2.53
N LYS A 99 -10.69 -10.41 3.85
CA LYS A 99 -11.73 -10.85 4.78
C LYS A 99 -13.05 -10.13 4.51
N ILE A 100 -13.00 -8.81 4.31
CA ILE A 100 -14.19 -7.99 4.03
C ILE A 100 -14.85 -8.42 2.71
N HIS A 101 -14.06 -8.68 1.67
CA HIS A 101 -14.55 -9.02 0.34
C HIS A 101 -14.65 -10.52 0.06
N ASN A 102 -14.60 -11.37 1.10
CA ASN A 102 -14.56 -12.82 0.93
C ASN A 102 -15.75 -13.35 0.12
N ASP A 103 -16.96 -12.82 0.36
CA ASP A 103 -18.16 -13.26 -0.34
C ASP A 103 -18.11 -12.94 -1.84
N MET A 104 -17.60 -11.76 -2.20
CA MET A 104 -17.41 -11.37 -3.60
C MET A 104 -16.38 -12.25 -4.29
N LEU A 105 -15.30 -12.61 -3.59
CA LEU A 105 -14.29 -13.52 -4.10
C LEU A 105 -14.87 -14.92 -4.36
N VAL A 106 -15.70 -15.44 -3.44
CA VAL A 106 -16.39 -16.72 -3.62
C VAL A 106 -17.36 -16.66 -4.79
N LYS A 107 -18.14 -15.57 -4.91
CA LYS A 107 -19.09 -15.35 -6.01
C LYS A 107 -18.37 -15.27 -7.37
N ASN A 108 -17.22 -14.61 -7.41
CA ASN A 108 -16.48 -14.33 -8.62
C ASN A 108 -15.42 -15.39 -8.96
N LYS A 109 -15.31 -16.48 -8.19
CA LYS A 109 -14.29 -17.54 -8.36
C LYS A 109 -14.25 -18.15 -9.77
N ASN A 110 -15.37 -18.09 -10.50
CA ASN A 110 -15.49 -18.65 -11.85
C ASN A 110 -15.08 -17.66 -12.96
N ILE A 111 -14.89 -16.37 -12.63
CA ILE A 111 -14.36 -15.39 -13.58
C ILE A 111 -12.90 -15.77 -13.87
N PRO A 112 -12.48 -15.91 -15.15
CA PRO A 112 -11.14 -16.41 -15.50
C PRO A 112 -10.00 -15.71 -14.77
N VAL A 113 -10.07 -14.38 -14.64
CA VAL A 113 -9.04 -13.58 -13.97
C VAL A 113 -9.00 -13.77 -12.44
N CYS A 114 -10.05 -14.34 -11.84
CA CYS A 114 -10.19 -14.56 -10.39
C CYS A 114 -9.96 -16.02 -9.96
N GLN A 115 -9.83 -16.94 -10.92
CA GLN A 115 -9.52 -18.34 -10.66
C GLN A 115 -8.12 -18.50 -10.06
N GLU A 116 -7.15 -17.70 -10.48
CA GLU A 116 -5.79 -17.71 -9.93
C GLU A 116 -5.75 -17.25 -8.47
N PHE A 117 -6.51 -16.21 -8.13
CA PHE A 117 -6.65 -15.71 -6.75
C PHE A 117 -7.25 -16.76 -5.80
N SER A 118 -8.19 -17.55 -6.30
CA SER A 118 -8.85 -18.60 -5.50
C SER A 118 -7.95 -19.80 -5.23
N ARG A 119 -6.92 -20.05 -6.06
CA ARG A 119 -5.96 -21.15 -5.86
C ARG A 119 -4.93 -20.86 -4.77
N VAL A 120 -4.54 -19.60 -4.58
CA VAL A 120 -3.53 -19.20 -3.58
C VAL A 120 -4.09 -19.26 -2.16
N ARG A 121 -5.40 -19.05 -1.96
CA ARG A 121 -6.05 -19.04 -0.63
C ARG A 121 -6.36 -20.43 -0.06
N ASN A 122 -6.40 -21.47 -0.89
CA ASN A 122 -6.76 -22.85 -0.47
C ASN A 122 -5.53 -23.78 -0.30
N LYS A 123 -4.32 -23.22 -0.25
CA LYS A 123 -3.11 -23.91 0.19
C LYS A 123 -2.77 -23.48 1.60
#